data_AF-A0A9D5W2U0-F1
#
_entry.id   AF-A0A9D5W2U0-F1
#
_cell.length_a   1.000
_cell.length_b   1.000
_cell.length_c   1.000
_cell.angle_alpha   90.00
_cell.angle_beta   90.00
_cell.angle_gamma   90.00
#
_symmetry.space_group_name_H-M   'P 1'
#
loop_
_entity.id
_entity.type
_entity.pdbx_description
1 polymer ?
#
loop_
_entity_poly.entity_id
_entity_poly.type
_entity_poly.pdbx_seq_one_letter_code
_entity_poly.pdbx_strand_id
1 'polypeptide(L)'
;MATLAKPRAETNGRAPRPFWAALALSLGLACLAAVAFAQTQAAPETAPKAGETAQPVQPVQSGAPQPSALDQAEASARRGEHKTALAAYLALAKDNNAQAQLKAGLMLDEGLGAPKDCAAAGEWLKKAAEQGLAQAQNAMGDRSRFGRCAVKSYKEAMRWYLKAAYQNNSMAMRNLASMFNSYSLGGRGGKIAAYFWAVLAAKADPEAADLRDRIMAALLPFQVEQVQAKAAEWVPGKESEAIDDLQQKKTGTGFVVGVKGYVLTNAHVVRGFKFLKGEMSGKEYALTPVKIDDEADLALLKMDAAGADGLRLRAGPGPRPGEPVVAIGFPLRGLLSLDPTVTTGAISALSGIKNDKRFLQFTAPVQPGNSGGPLLDQSGNVIGVVTLKLNALAVADVTGDIPQNVNFALTLEQIRPFLESGGAGALSAPSAATLKASEIFERSLNKVMCITASNEESDRKSKSGPSPKDVMPEGG
;
A
#
# COMPACT_ATOMS: atom_id res chain seq x y z
N MET A 1 61.50 -42.61 -6.93
CA MET A 1 61.29 -41.23 -7.43
C MET A 1 60.31 -40.58 -6.46
N ALA A 2 60.85 -39.90 -5.45
CA ALA A 2 60.91 -38.42 -5.36
C ALA A 2 59.55 -37.78 -5.00
N THR A 3 59.36 -36.88 -4.04
CA THR A 3 60.07 -36.41 -2.84
C THR A 3 59.01 -35.65 -2.02
N LEU A 4 59.19 -35.63 -0.69
CA LEU A 4 58.55 -34.73 0.27
C LEU A 4 58.45 -33.27 -0.20
N ALA A 5 57.34 -32.60 0.14
CA ALA A 5 57.37 -31.21 0.65
C ALA A 5 56.06 -30.83 1.35
N LYS A 6 56.14 -30.64 2.68
CA LYS A 6 55.25 -29.74 3.44
C LYS A 6 55.42 -28.30 2.92
N PRO A 7 54.46 -27.41 3.22
CA PRO A 7 54.87 -26.14 3.82
C PRO A 7 54.18 -25.88 5.18
N ARG A 8 55.06 -25.69 6.15
CA ARG A 8 55.09 -24.72 7.25
C ARG A 8 53.78 -24.13 7.78
N ALA A 9 53.57 -24.39 9.07
CA ALA A 9 52.90 -23.51 10.00
C ALA A 9 53.69 -22.20 10.16
N GLU A 10 53.00 -21.07 10.06
CA GLU A 10 53.35 -19.85 10.79
C GLU A 10 52.20 -19.51 11.72
N THR A 11 52.56 -19.37 12.98
CA THR A 11 51.74 -18.94 14.10
C THR A 11 51.38 -17.47 13.94
N ASN A 12 50.11 -17.12 14.12
CA ASN A 12 49.76 -15.94 14.90
C ASN A 12 48.34 -16.10 15.46
N GLY A 13 48.29 -16.19 16.79
CA GLY A 13 47.06 -16.37 17.53
C GLY A 13 46.19 -15.11 17.56
N ARG A 14 44.89 -15.31 17.45
CA ARG A 14 43.91 -14.59 18.28
C ARG A 14 42.58 -15.35 18.28
N ALA A 15 42.12 -15.67 19.48
CA ALA A 15 40.86 -16.34 19.78
C ALA A 15 39.63 -15.56 19.25
N PRO A 16 38.49 -16.23 18.99
CA PRO A 16 37.30 -15.60 18.45
C PRO A 16 36.63 -14.70 19.50
N ARG A 17 36.26 -13.48 19.13
CA ARG A 17 35.46 -12.56 19.96
C ARG A 17 34.02 -12.52 19.45
N PRO A 18 33.01 -12.50 20.34
CA PRO A 18 31.59 -12.51 19.99
C PRO A 18 31.16 -11.17 19.39
N PHE A 19 30.39 -11.23 18.30
CA PHE A 19 29.91 -10.07 17.54
C PHE A 19 28.54 -9.61 18.08
N TRP A 20 28.53 -8.88 19.19
CA TRP A 20 27.39 -8.05 19.63
C TRP A 20 27.92 -6.75 20.26
N ALA A 21 27.24 -5.64 19.95
CA ALA A 21 27.34 -4.28 20.49
C ALA A 21 28.34 -3.29 19.83
N ALA A 22 27.79 -2.36 19.03
CA ALA A 22 28.12 -0.93 19.06
C ALA A 22 27.13 -0.14 18.18
N LEU A 23 26.06 0.37 18.79
CA LEU A 23 25.20 1.42 18.25
C LEU A 23 25.02 2.46 19.36
N ALA A 24 25.82 3.53 19.33
CA ALA A 24 25.57 4.78 20.07
C ALA A 24 26.55 5.89 19.63
N LEU A 25 26.00 7.11 19.50
CA LEU A 25 26.62 8.42 19.37
C LEU A 25 27.28 8.84 18.04
N SER A 26 26.51 9.60 17.25
CA SER A 26 27.01 10.83 16.62
C SER A 26 25.85 11.83 16.40
N LEU A 27 25.60 12.67 17.41
CA LEU A 27 24.92 13.95 17.24
C LEU A 27 25.85 15.00 17.86
N GLY A 28 26.47 15.81 16.99
CA GLY A 28 27.44 16.82 17.37
C GLY A 28 27.52 17.90 16.29
N LEU A 29 26.91 19.04 16.60
CA LEU A 29 27.12 20.42 16.15
C LEU A 29 27.84 20.69 14.81
N ALA A 30 27.21 21.54 14.00
CA ALA A 30 27.89 22.70 13.41
C ALA A 30 26.93 23.91 13.32
N CYS A 31 27.11 24.87 14.22
CA CYS A 31 26.75 26.27 14.01
C CYS A 31 27.83 26.93 13.15
N LEU A 32 27.44 27.75 12.17
CA LEU A 32 28.26 28.88 11.74
C LEU A 32 27.36 30.00 11.23
N ALA A 33 27.74 31.21 11.66
CA ALA A 33 26.97 32.44 11.66
C ALA A 33 26.80 33.06 10.27
N ALA A 34 25.68 33.76 10.07
CA ALA A 34 25.55 34.76 9.02
C ALA A 34 25.23 36.12 9.66
N VAL A 35 26.17 37.04 9.48
CA VAL A 35 26.16 38.44 9.88
C VAL A 35 25.10 39.21 9.08
N ALA A 36 24.40 40.11 9.76
CA ALA A 36 23.49 41.07 9.17
C ALA A 36 24.24 42.10 8.31
N PHE A 37 23.76 42.34 7.09
CA PHE A 37 23.97 43.60 6.38
C PHE A 37 22.70 43.94 5.60
N ALA A 38 21.85 44.77 6.20
CA ALA A 38 20.72 45.39 5.52
C ALA A 38 21.23 46.60 4.74
N GLN A 39 21.09 46.59 3.42
CA GLN A 39 21.19 47.80 2.61
C GLN A 39 19.80 48.40 2.41
N THR A 40 19.75 49.67 2.78
CA THR A 40 18.69 50.66 2.64
C THR A 40 18.19 50.84 1.21
N GLN A 41 16.87 50.92 1.02
CA GLN A 41 16.29 51.86 0.05
C GLN A 41 15.09 52.56 0.69
N ALA A 42 15.15 53.90 0.65
CA ALA A 42 14.16 54.82 1.16
C ALA A 42 13.11 55.15 0.07
N ALA A 43 11.87 55.42 0.50
CA ALA A 43 10.91 56.26 -0.20
C ALA A 43 9.98 56.92 0.85
N PRO A 44 9.42 58.11 0.57
CA PRO A 44 9.27 59.16 1.59
C PRO A 44 7.92 59.13 2.32
N GLU A 45 7.96 59.38 3.64
CA GLU A 45 6.79 59.73 4.43
C GLU A 45 6.56 61.25 4.42
N THR A 46 5.32 61.62 4.14
CA THR A 46 4.77 62.97 4.28
C THR A 46 4.63 63.34 5.76
N ALA A 47 5.18 64.49 6.13
CA ALA A 47 5.13 65.04 7.48
C ALA A 47 3.71 65.41 7.95
N PRO A 48 3.44 65.27 9.26
CA PRO A 48 2.58 66.20 9.98
C PRO A 48 3.34 66.92 11.11
N LYS A 49 2.68 67.98 11.59
CA LYS A 49 3.23 69.17 12.24
C LYS A 49 3.64 68.96 13.70
N ALA A 50 4.56 69.83 14.12
CA ALA A 50 5.07 69.98 15.48
C ALA A 50 4.02 70.44 16.49
N GLY A 51 4.17 69.95 17.73
CA GLY A 51 3.71 70.62 18.93
C GLY A 51 3.03 69.71 19.94
N GLU A 52 3.81 68.97 20.75
CA GLU A 52 3.45 68.68 22.14
C GLU A 52 4.64 68.08 22.90
N THR A 53 4.96 68.69 24.04
CA THR A 53 6.02 68.30 24.96
C THR A 53 5.66 67.00 25.70
N ALA A 54 6.40 65.91 25.45
CA ALA A 54 6.28 64.65 26.19
C ALA A 54 7.46 64.47 27.16
N GLN A 55 7.13 64.21 28.43
CA GLN A 55 8.05 63.86 29.52
C GLN A 55 8.79 62.54 29.22
N PRO A 56 9.96 62.27 29.84
CA PRO A 56 10.73 61.06 29.55
C PRO A 56 10.00 59.80 30.04
N VAL A 57 9.57 58.97 29.09
CA VAL A 57 9.01 57.64 29.37
C VAL A 57 10.16 56.69 29.68
N GLN A 58 10.18 56.12 30.88
CA GLN A 58 11.15 55.09 31.26
C GLN A 58 10.98 53.82 30.40
N PRO A 59 12.05 53.09 30.09
CA PRO A 59 11.96 51.88 29.27
C PRO A 59 11.18 50.78 30.00
N VAL A 60 10.06 50.37 29.42
CA VAL A 60 9.31 49.18 29.84
C VAL A 60 10.18 47.96 29.55
N GLN A 61 10.67 47.29 30.60
CA GLN A 61 11.29 45.98 30.48
C GLN A 61 10.22 44.97 30.04
N SER A 62 10.19 44.63 28.75
CA SER A 62 9.43 43.47 28.27
C SER A 62 10.16 42.20 28.72
N GLY A 63 9.79 41.67 29.89
CA GLY A 63 10.31 40.40 30.38
C GLY A 63 10.01 39.29 29.38
N ALA A 64 11.04 38.56 28.95
CA ALA A 64 10.87 37.38 28.09
C ALA A 64 9.89 36.39 28.75
N PRO A 65 9.01 35.73 27.97
CA PRO A 65 8.05 34.77 28.53
C PRO A 65 8.79 33.64 29.25
N GLN A 66 8.30 33.29 30.45
CA GLN A 66 8.84 32.18 31.25
C GLN A 66 8.69 30.85 30.49
N PRO A 67 9.69 29.94 30.53
CA PRO A 67 9.62 28.65 29.86
C PRO A 67 8.47 27.80 30.42
N SER A 68 7.73 27.11 29.55
CA SER A 68 6.65 26.22 29.97
C SER A 68 7.18 25.03 30.79
N ALA A 69 6.31 24.35 31.53
CA ALA A 69 6.68 23.15 32.26
C ALA A 69 7.27 22.04 31.34
N LEU A 70 6.80 21.98 30.09
CA LEU A 70 7.36 21.07 29.09
C LEU A 70 8.78 21.48 28.67
N ASP A 71 9.03 22.78 28.45
CA ASP A 71 10.36 23.30 28.11
C ASP A 71 11.38 23.04 29.23
N GLN A 72 10.95 23.16 30.48
CA GLN A 72 11.78 22.86 31.64
C GLN A 72 12.10 21.35 31.74
N ALA A 73 11.13 20.49 31.45
CA ALA A 73 11.33 19.05 31.37
C ALA A 73 12.30 18.67 30.23
N GLU A 74 12.17 19.31 29.07
CA GLU A 74 13.09 19.14 27.95
C GLU A 74 14.51 19.61 28.28
N ALA A 75 14.66 20.76 28.93
CA ALA A 75 15.96 21.27 29.35
C ALA A 75 16.64 20.31 30.34
N SER A 76 15.88 19.75 31.28
CA SER A 76 16.37 18.74 32.23
C SER A 76 16.83 17.47 31.50
N ALA A 77 16.05 17.01 30.51
CA ALA A 77 16.44 15.86 29.68
C ALA A 77 17.75 16.13 28.91
N ARG A 78 17.91 17.33 28.33
CA ARG A 78 19.13 17.73 27.60
C ARG A 78 20.36 17.82 28.50
N ARG A 79 20.19 18.14 29.79
CA ARG A 79 21.27 18.13 30.80
C ARG A 79 21.61 16.72 31.32
N GLY A 80 20.90 15.68 30.88
CA GLY A 80 21.10 14.31 31.37
C GLY A 80 20.43 14.03 32.72
N GLU A 81 19.60 14.94 33.22
CA GLU A 81 18.85 14.79 34.47
C GLU A 81 17.62 13.89 34.25
N HIS A 82 17.83 12.67 33.76
CA HIS A 82 16.77 11.81 33.23
C HIS A 82 15.70 11.45 34.27
N LYS A 83 16.07 11.30 35.55
CA LYS A 83 15.10 11.07 36.65
C LYS A 83 14.13 12.25 36.79
N THR A 84 14.68 13.46 36.84
CA THR A 84 13.92 14.70 36.96
C THR A 84 13.04 14.93 35.74
N ALA A 85 13.61 14.74 34.54
CA ALA A 85 12.88 14.87 33.29
C ALA A 85 11.71 13.87 33.19
N LEU A 86 11.95 12.59 33.51
CA LEU A 86 10.91 11.57 33.48
C LEU A 86 9.77 11.90 34.46
N ALA A 87 10.10 12.33 35.68
CA ALA A 87 9.08 12.72 36.66
C ALA A 87 8.23 13.89 36.14
N ALA A 88 8.85 14.91 35.54
CA ALA A 88 8.15 16.05 34.96
C ALA A 88 7.27 15.65 33.76
N TYR A 89 7.77 14.80 32.85
CA TYR A 89 6.97 14.28 31.74
C TYR A 89 5.80 13.43 32.22
N LEU A 90 5.97 12.57 33.23
CA LEU A 90 4.88 11.76 33.77
C LEU A 90 3.79 12.61 34.42
N ALA A 91 4.16 13.72 35.09
CA ALA A 91 3.18 14.67 35.62
C ALA A 91 2.35 15.29 34.49
N LEU A 92 3.01 15.87 33.49
CA LEU A 92 2.35 16.48 32.33
C LEU A 92 1.56 15.45 31.49
N ALA A 93 2.04 14.21 31.40
CA ALA A 93 1.38 13.13 30.67
C ALA A 93 0.05 12.73 31.32
N LYS A 94 -0.02 12.77 32.67
CA LYS A 94 -1.25 12.58 33.44
C LYS A 94 -2.25 13.71 33.21
N ASP A 95 -1.75 14.93 33.00
CA ASP A 95 -2.55 16.10 32.60
C ASP A 95 -2.88 16.10 31.09
N ASN A 96 -2.85 14.91 30.47
CA ASN A 96 -3.19 14.63 29.08
C ASN A 96 -2.33 15.33 28.02
N ASN A 97 -1.14 15.84 28.37
CA ASN A 97 -0.25 16.46 27.38
C ASN A 97 0.37 15.41 26.45
N ALA A 98 -0.03 15.40 25.16
CA ALA A 98 0.42 14.40 24.18
C ALA A 98 1.94 14.35 23.97
N GLN A 99 2.62 15.51 24.00
CA GLN A 99 4.09 15.55 23.86
C GLN A 99 4.77 14.93 25.08
N ALA A 100 4.29 15.23 26.30
CA ALA A 100 4.82 14.63 27.51
C ALA A 100 4.53 13.12 27.56
N GLN A 101 3.37 12.65 27.09
CA GLN A 101 3.06 11.23 26.95
C GLN A 101 4.04 10.54 25.99
N LEU A 102 4.35 11.15 24.84
CA LEU A 102 5.37 10.65 23.93
C LEU A 102 6.74 10.55 24.60
N LYS A 103 7.20 11.64 25.25
CA LYS A 103 8.53 11.69 25.88
C LYS A 103 8.65 10.69 27.03
N ALA A 104 7.65 10.62 27.91
CA ALA A 104 7.60 9.63 28.98
C ALA A 104 7.62 8.21 28.42
N GLY A 105 6.82 7.94 27.39
CA GLY A 105 6.78 6.65 26.72
C GLY A 105 8.13 6.21 26.16
N LEU A 106 8.83 7.10 25.46
CA LEU A 106 10.18 6.82 24.91
C LEU A 106 11.22 6.60 26.01
N MET A 107 11.22 7.44 27.05
CA MET A 107 12.17 7.30 28.17
C MET A 107 11.97 5.97 28.91
N LEU A 108 10.72 5.53 29.12
CA LEU A 108 10.42 4.23 29.73
C LEU A 108 10.80 3.05 28.83
N ASP A 109 10.69 3.19 27.50
CA ASP A 109 11.12 2.15 26.55
C ASP A 109 12.65 2.00 26.52
N GLU A 110 13.39 3.10 26.72
CA GLU A 110 14.86 3.13 26.76
C GLU A 110 15.45 2.89 28.17
N GLY A 111 14.64 2.99 29.23
CA GLY A 111 15.11 2.89 30.61
C GLY A 111 15.87 4.14 31.09
N LEU A 112 15.50 5.32 30.58
CA LEU A 112 16.08 6.60 30.97
C LEU A 112 15.34 7.18 32.18
N GLY A 113 16.05 7.38 33.29
CA GLY A 113 15.47 7.95 34.51
C GLY A 113 14.68 6.96 35.38
N ALA A 114 14.31 5.79 34.84
CA ALA A 114 13.75 4.66 35.57
C ALA A 114 14.15 3.35 34.86
N PRO A 115 14.07 2.18 35.53
CA PRO A 115 14.19 0.90 34.85
C PRO A 115 13.24 0.82 33.65
N LYS A 116 13.68 0.14 32.58
CA LYS A 116 12.87 -0.05 31.37
C LYS A 116 11.53 -0.69 31.72
N ASP A 117 10.45 -0.02 31.37
CA ASP A 117 9.07 -0.49 31.54
C ASP A 117 8.33 -0.42 30.21
N CYS A 118 8.33 -1.56 29.54
CA CYS A 118 7.75 -1.69 28.23
C CYS A 118 6.23 -1.56 28.19
N ALA A 119 5.53 -1.99 29.25
CA ALA A 119 4.07 -1.93 29.30
C ALA A 119 3.62 -0.48 29.47
N ALA A 120 4.18 0.22 30.46
CA ALA A 120 3.89 1.64 30.69
C ALA A 120 4.30 2.50 29.48
N ALA A 121 5.44 2.21 28.85
CA ALA A 121 5.84 2.88 27.61
C ALA A 121 4.79 2.74 26.49
N GLY A 122 4.23 1.53 26.32
CA GLY A 122 3.24 1.25 25.29
C GLY A 122 1.93 2.01 25.52
N GLU A 123 1.50 2.09 26.78
CA GLU A 123 0.29 2.84 27.15
C GLU A 123 0.42 4.33 26.88
N TRP A 124 1.54 4.95 27.29
CA TRP A 124 1.76 6.38 27.06
C TRP A 124 1.90 6.72 25.58
N LEU A 125 2.65 5.91 24.82
CA LEU A 125 2.79 6.10 23.37
C LEU A 125 1.45 5.92 22.66
N LYS A 126 0.64 4.93 23.06
CA LYS A 126 -0.68 4.71 22.49
C LYS A 126 -1.61 5.91 22.75
N LYS A 127 -1.66 6.43 23.98
CA LYS A 127 -2.42 7.64 24.31
C LYS A 127 -2.00 8.84 23.45
N ALA A 128 -0.70 9.09 23.32
CA ALA A 128 -0.19 10.18 22.48
C ALA A 128 -0.55 9.98 20.99
N ALA A 129 -0.47 8.74 20.51
CA ALA A 129 -0.80 8.40 19.12
C ALA A 129 -2.30 8.54 18.80
N GLU A 130 -3.15 8.19 19.77
CA GLU A 130 -4.62 8.35 19.70
C GLU A 130 -5.05 9.83 19.74
N GLN A 131 -4.26 10.69 20.40
CA GLN A 131 -4.40 12.15 20.31
C GLN A 131 -3.92 12.75 18.98
N GLY A 132 -3.53 11.91 18.02
CA GLY A 132 -3.13 12.36 16.69
C GLY A 132 -1.65 12.71 16.57
N LEU A 133 -0.83 12.61 17.61
CA LEU A 133 0.57 13.02 17.53
C LEU A 133 1.37 12.13 16.58
N ALA A 134 1.77 12.66 15.42
CA ALA A 134 2.43 11.91 14.34
C ALA A 134 3.70 11.17 14.79
N GLN A 135 4.50 11.77 15.67
CA GLN A 135 5.70 11.14 16.23
C GLN A 135 5.36 9.91 17.09
N ALA A 136 4.30 9.98 17.88
CA ALA A 136 3.81 8.86 18.68
C ALA A 136 3.20 7.75 17.81
N GLN A 137 2.47 8.13 16.76
CA GLN A 137 2.00 7.17 15.75
C GLN A 137 3.17 6.46 15.05
N ASN A 138 4.23 7.17 14.67
CA ASN A 138 5.45 6.53 14.16
C ASN A 138 6.07 5.56 15.18
N ALA A 139 6.19 5.97 16.45
CA ALA A 139 6.73 5.11 17.51
C ALA A 139 5.89 3.84 17.74
N MET A 140 4.55 3.95 17.67
CA MET A 140 3.65 2.78 17.70
C MET A 140 3.85 1.87 16.49
N GLY A 141 4.12 2.46 15.32
CA GLY A 141 4.53 1.73 14.12
C GLY A 141 5.79 0.91 14.35
N ASP A 142 6.83 1.52 14.92
CA ASP A 142 8.11 0.86 15.22
C ASP A 142 7.94 -0.28 16.23
N ARG A 143 7.18 -0.07 17.31
CA ARG A 143 6.89 -1.13 18.30
C ARG A 143 6.25 -2.34 17.65
N SER A 144 5.27 -2.11 16.79
CA SER A 144 4.55 -3.16 16.05
C SER A 144 5.47 -3.85 15.02
N ARG A 145 6.30 -3.09 14.30
CA ARG A 145 7.19 -3.60 13.24
C ARG A 145 8.28 -4.51 13.78
N PHE A 146 8.90 -4.11 14.89
CA PHE A 146 10.05 -4.81 15.45
C PHE A 146 9.69 -5.79 16.57
N GLY A 147 8.42 -5.85 16.98
CA GLY A 147 7.98 -6.66 18.12
C GLY A 147 8.63 -6.22 19.42
N ARG A 148 9.00 -4.93 19.55
CA ARG A 148 9.60 -4.41 20.78
C ARG A 148 8.52 -4.34 21.86
N CYS A 149 8.52 -5.36 22.72
CA CYS A 149 7.58 -5.50 23.82
C CYS A 149 6.10 -5.49 23.40
N ALA A 150 5.84 -6.02 22.19
CA ALA A 150 4.54 -6.30 21.62
C ALA A 150 4.69 -7.46 20.63
N VAL A 151 3.59 -8.12 20.26
CA VAL A 151 3.62 -9.11 19.18
C VAL A 151 3.92 -8.38 17.87
N LYS A 152 4.92 -8.87 17.14
CA LYS A 152 5.31 -8.31 15.85
C LYS A 152 4.14 -8.37 14.87
N SER A 153 3.75 -7.21 14.33
CA SER A 153 2.63 -7.07 13.39
C SER A 153 2.92 -5.99 12.36
N TYR A 154 3.26 -6.39 11.13
CA TYR A 154 3.47 -5.47 10.02
C TYR A 154 2.19 -4.72 9.62
N LYS A 155 1.03 -5.37 9.77
CA LYS A 155 -0.28 -4.77 9.47
C LYS A 155 -0.56 -3.59 10.40
N GLU A 156 -0.31 -3.75 11.70
CA GLU A 156 -0.48 -2.66 12.66
C GLU A 156 0.60 -1.60 12.51
N ALA A 157 1.84 -2.00 12.21
CA ALA A 157 2.91 -1.05 11.90
C ALA A 157 2.53 -0.13 10.74
N MET A 158 2.06 -0.72 9.64
CA MET A 158 1.62 0.02 8.45
C MET A 158 0.49 1.01 8.76
N ARG A 159 -0.52 0.60 9.53
CA ARG A 159 -1.63 1.46 9.93
C ARG A 159 -1.14 2.70 10.67
N TRP A 160 -0.23 2.51 11.63
CA TRP A 160 0.30 3.60 12.42
C TRP A 160 1.25 4.52 11.62
N TYR A 161 2.12 3.95 10.79
CA TYR A 161 2.97 4.77 9.93
C TYR A 161 2.18 5.55 8.88
N LEU A 162 1.11 4.99 8.30
CA LEU A 162 0.26 5.73 7.36
C LEU A 162 -0.36 6.95 8.03
N LYS A 163 -0.97 6.80 9.22
CA LYS A 163 -1.52 7.92 9.98
C LYS A 163 -0.50 9.04 10.23
N ALA A 164 0.75 8.67 10.55
CA ALA A 164 1.83 9.64 10.73
C ALA A 164 2.28 10.27 9.40
N ALA A 165 2.41 9.49 8.34
CA ALA A 165 2.81 9.97 7.02
C ALA A 165 1.81 10.96 6.43
N TYR A 166 0.50 10.80 6.69
CA TYR A 166 -0.52 11.78 6.31
C TYR A 166 -0.38 13.13 6.98
N GLN A 167 0.30 13.17 8.12
CA GLN A 167 0.65 14.40 8.81
C GLN A 167 2.05 14.91 8.38
N ASN A 168 2.53 14.45 7.21
CA ASN A 168 3.82 14.79 6.65
C ASN A 168 5.02 14.32 7.51
N ASN A 169 4.86 13.26 8.31
CA ASN A 169 5.96 12.72 9.11
C ASN A 169 6.96 11.95 8.22
N SER A 170 8.12 12.56 7.96
CA SER A 170 9.16 12.00 7.10
C SER A 170 9.71 10.66 7.60
N MET A 171 9.82 10.47 8.92
CA MET A 171 10.29 9.21 9.51
C MET A 171 9.31 8.07 9.22
N ALA A 172 8.00 8.32 9.35
CA ALA A 172 6.97 7.35 9.02
C ALA A 172 6.96 7.01 7.52
N MET A 173 7.15 8.00 6.64
CA MET A 173 7.31 7.78 5.20
C MET A 173 8.56 6.93 4.89
N ARG A 174 9.70 7.21 5.52
CA ARG A 174 10.91 6.38 5.42
C ARG A 174 10.67 4.95 5.91
N ASN A 175 9.94 4.80 7.01
CA ASN A 175 9.59 3.50 7.58
C ASN A 175 8.65 2.71 6.67
N LEU A 176 7.65 3.36 6.05
CA LEU A 176 6.82 2.76 5.01
C LEU A 176 7.65 2.34 3.80
N ALA A 177 8.52 3.23 3.30
CA ALA A 177 9.42 2.93 2.19
C ALA A 177 10.29 1.71 2.48
N SER A 178 10.93 1.67 3.65
CA SER A 178 11.75 0.54 4.11
C SER A 178 10.93 -0.74 4.25
N MET A 179 9.69 -0.64 4.75
CA MET A 179 8.80 -1.78 4.94
C MET A 179 8.34 -2.37 3.60
N PHE A 180 7.92 -1.53 2.65
CA PHE A 180 7.57 -1.96 1.29
C PHE A 180 8.77 -2.45 0.47
N ASN A 181 9.96 -1.89 0.72
CA ASN A 181 11.20 -2.32 0.05
C ASN A 181 11.74 -3.64 0.62
N SER A 182 11.35 -4.02 1.84
CA SER A 182 11.76 -5.29 2.43
C SER A 182 11.11 -6.46 1.70
N TYR A 183 11.90 -7.51 1.42
CA TYR A 183 11.49 -8.67 0.62
C TYR A 183 10.18 -9.33 1.10
N SER A 184 9.83 -9.23 2.40
CA SER A 184 8.58 -9.77 2.97
C SER A 184 7.28 -9.12 2.44
N LEU A 185 7.32 -7.87 2.00
CA LEU A 185 6.18 -7.13 1.42
C LEU A 185 6.42 -6.75 -0.05
N GLY A 186 7.58 -7.14 -0.59
CA GLY A 186 8.28 -6.50 -1.69
C GLY A 186 8.31 -7.30 -3.00
N GLY A 187 7.18 -7.84 -3.46
CA GLY A 187 7.05 -8.23 -4.88
C GLY A 187 7.32 -7.03 -5.81
N ARG A 188 7.27 -7.19 -7.14
CA ARG A 188 7.51 -6.08 -8.10
C ARG A 188 6.69 -4.79 -7.80
N GLY A 189 5.47 -4.92 -7.25
CA GLY A 189 4.65 -3.78 -6.81
C GLY A 189 5.10 -3.11 -5.50
N GLY A 190 5.82 -3.82 -4.62
CA GLY A 190 6.33 -3.28 -3.37
C GLY A 190 7.46 -2.27 -3.56
N LYS A 191 8.31 -2.43 -4.59
CA LYS A 191 9.34 -1.42 -4.92
C LYS A 191 8.76 -0.11 -5.43
N ILE A 192 7.65 -0.17 -6.20
CA ILE A 192 6.93 1.02 -6.66
C ILE A 192 6.33 1.78 -5.47
N ALA A 193 5.64 1.06 -4.55
CA ALA A 193 5.11 1.66 -3.32
C ALA A 193 6.23 2.20 -2.42
N ALA A 194 7.33 1.45 -2.30
CA ALA A 194 8.50 1.89 -1.54
C ALA A 194 9.11 3.18 -2.12
N TYR A 195 9.20 3.26 -3.44
CA TYR A 195 9.71 4.43 -4.13
C TYR A 195 8.82 5.65 -3.93
N PHE A 196 7.49 5.48 -4.01
CA PHE A 196 6.53 6.56 -3.74
C PHE A 196 6.74 7.16 -2.36
N TRP A 197 6.76 6.34 -1.31
CA TRP A 197 7.00 6.80 0.04
C TRP A 197 8.40 7.38 0.25
N ALA A 198 9.41 6.86 -0.45
CA ALA A 198 10.77 7.40 -0.39
C ALA A 198 10.90 8.77 -1.07
N VAL A 199 10.18 9.02 -2.17
CA VAL A 199 10.09 10.34 -2.81
C VAL A 199 9.45 11.35 -1.87
N LEU A 200 8.33 11.00 -1.24
CA LEU A 200 7.66 11.88 -0.27
C LEU A 200 8.55 12.13 0.96
N ALA A 201 9.21 11.08 1.46
CA ALA A 201 10.17 11.22 2.55
C ALA A 201 11.30 12.17 2.20
N ALA A 202 11.91 12.02 1.01
CA ALA A 202 13.01 12.88 0.55
C ALA A 202 12.59 14.33 0.29
N LYS A 203 11.32 14.55 -0.10
CA LYS A 203 10.73 15.89 -0.24
C LYS A 203 10.56 16.57 1.12
N ALA A 204 10.18 15.83 2.15
CA ALA A 204 10.00 16.34 3.51
C ALA A 204 11.32 16.44 4.31
N ASP A 205 12.27 15.55 4.03
CA ASP A 205 13.55 15.41 4.73
C ASP A 205 14.63 14.97 3.73
N PRO A 206 15.52 15.87 3.29
CA PRO A 206 16.56 15.57 2.30
C PRO A 206 17.47 14.41 2.67
N GLU A 207 17.64 14.09 3.96
CA GLU A 207 18.43 12.93 4.41
C GLU A 207 17.82 11.59 3.94
N ALA A 208 16.55 11.57 3.56
CA ALA A 208 15.89 10.38 3.02
C ALA A 208 16.19 10.14 1.52
N ALA A 209 16.89 11.06 0.84
CA ALA A 209 17.21 10.95 -0.59
C ALA A 209 17.99 9.67 -0.93
N ASP A 210 18.91 9.24 -0.06
CA ASP A 210 19.68 8.02 -0.27
C ASP A 210 18.81 6.77 -0.36
N LEU A 211 17.72 6.70 0.41
CA LEU A 211 16.78 5.58 0.36
C LEU A 211 15.98 5.60 -0.94
N ARG A 212 15.52 6.80 -1.35
CA ARG A 212 14.84 7.03 -2.63
C ARG A 212 15.70 6.56 -3.79
N ASP A 213 16.97 6.97 -3.81
CA ASP A 213 17.86 6.71 -4.96
C ASP A 213 18.28 5.24 -5.05
N ARG A 214 18.49 4.59 -3.89
CA ARG A 214 18.71 3.13 -3.85
C ARG A 214 17.52 2.33 -4.38
N ILE A 215 16.29 2.74 -4.05
CA ILE A 215 15.08 2.06 -4.55
C ILE A 215 14.89 2.34 -6.05
N MET A 216 15.11 3.59 -6.48
CA MET A 216 15.03 4.03 -7.87
C MET A 216 15.90 3.20 -8.81
N ALA A 217 17.13 2.89 -8.39
CA ALA A 217 18.09 2.11 -9.18
C ALA A 217 17.58 0.70 -9.54
N ALA A 218 16.54 0.21 -8.85
CA ALA A 218 15.91 -1.07 -9.11
C ALA A 218 14.58 -0.98 -9.91
N LEU A 219 14.21 0.21 -10.39
CA LEU A 219 12.99 0.48 -11.15
C LEU A 219 13.30 0.82 -12.62
N LEU A 220 12.32 0.58 -13.49
CA LEU A 220 12.40 1.00 -14.90
C LEU A 220 12.10 2.51 -15.01
N PRO A 221 12.70 3.23 -15.99
CA PRO A 221 12.53 4.68 -16.12
C PRO A 221 11.06 5.15 -16.15
N PHE A 222 10.19 4.45 -16.88
CA PHE A 222 8.76 4.81 -16.94
C PHE A 222 8.05 4.67 -15.58
N GLN A 223 8.49 3.74 -14.72
CA GLN A 223 7.92 3.54 -13.38
C GLN A 223 8.36 4.67 -12.45
N VAL A 224 9.60 5.14 -12.61
CA VAL A 224 10.14 6.28 -11.86
C VAL A 224 9.34 7.53 -12.18
N GLU A 225 9.14 7.82 -13.48
CA GLU A 225 8.40 9.00 -13.95
C GLU A 225 6.94 9.01 -13.42
N GLN A 226 6.22 7.88 -13.55
CA GLN A 226 4.85 7.75 -13.06
C GLN A 226 4.73 8.00 -11.55
N VAL A 227 5.66 7.44 -10.76
CA VAL A 227 5.63 7.60 -9.30
C VAL A 227 5.99 9.03 -8.90
N GLN A 228 6.93 9.67 -9.60
CA GLN A 228 7.30 11.07 -9.33
C GLN A 228 6.15 12.03 -9.64
N ALA A 229 5.45 11.83 -10.76
CA ALA A 229 4.26 12.62 -11.10
C ALA A 229 3.19 12.49 -10.00
N LYS A 230 2.89 11.27 -9.57
CA LYS A 230 1.93 11.03 -8.47
C LYS A 230 2.37 11.63 -7.14
N ALA A 231 3.66 11.53 -6.80
CA ALA A 231 4.19 12.11 -5.56
C ALA A 231 4.21 13.65 -5.60
N ALA A 232 4.29 14.26 -6.80
CA ALA A 232 4.18 15.71 -6.96
C ALA A 232 2.77 16.22 -6.63
N GLU A 233 1.75 15.43 -6.95
CA GLU A 233 0.33 15.74 -6.68
C GLU A 233 -0.10 15.47 -5.22
N TRP A 234 0.77 14.85 -4.41
CA TRP A 234 0.44 14.49 -3.02
C TRP A 234 0.17 15.70 -2.13
N VAL A 235 -0.95 15.65 -1.39
CA VAL A 235 -1.34 16.66 -0.40
C VAL A 235 -1.50 15.99 0.99
N PRO A 236 -0.69 16.36 1.99
CA PRO A 236 -0.86 15.88 3.37
C PRO A 236 -2.25 16.21 3.93
N GLY A 237 -2.80 15.31 4.75
CA GLY A 237 -4.10 15.48 5.40
C GLY A 237 -5.33 15.12 4.54
N LYS A 238 -5.19 14.88 3.24
CA LYS A 238 -6.30 14.54 2.33
C LYS A 238 -6.69 13.05 2.25
N GLU A 239 -6.26 12.24 3.23
CA GLU A 239 -6.44 10.78 3.20
C GLU A 239 -6.88 10.20 4.56
N SER A 240 -7.74 10.93 5.29
CA SER A 240 -8.64 10.31 6.27
C SER A 240 -9.58 9.29 5.58
N GLU A 241 -9.80 9.46 4.28
CA GLU A 241 -10.57 8.54 3.43
C GLU A 241 -9.76 7.31 2.98
N ALA A 242 -8.43 7.34 2.82
CA ALA A 242 -7.69 6.19 2.24
C ALA A 242 -7.62 4.92 3.12
N ILE A 243 -7.67 5.06 4.46
CA ILE A 243 -7.70 3.90 5.37
C ILE A 243 -9.11 3.28 5.45
N ASP A 244 -10.14 4.10 5.24
CA ASP A 244 -11.54 3.66 5.11
C ASP A 244 -11.87 3.22 3.67
N ASP A 245 -11.24 3.77 2.63
CA ASP A 245 -11.40 3.44 1.21
C ASP A 245 -10.85 2.05 0.87
N LEU A 246 -9.78 1.64 1.54
CA LEU A 246 -9.33 0.24 1.51
C LEU A 246 -10.38 -0.74 2.07
N GLN A 247 -11.40 -0.23 2.77
CA GLN A 247 -12.57 -0.97 3.24
C GLN A 247 -13.87 -0.61 2.50
N GLN A 248 -13.93 0.51 1.77
CA GLN A 248 -15.14 1.04 1.15
C GLN A 248 -15.21 0.93 -0.37
N LYS A 249 -14.09 0.71 -1.08
CA LYS A 249 -14.10 0.46 -2.52
C LYS A 249 -13.01 -0.53 -2.95
N LYS A 250 -13.39 -1.58 -3.69
CA LYS A 250 -12.50 -2.62 -4.20
C LYS A 250 -12.70 -2.79 -5.69
N THR A 251 -11.61 -2.94 -6.43
CA THR A 251 -11.64 -3.25 -7.86
C THR A 251 -11.12 -4.65 -8.14
N GLY A 252 -11.68 -5.27 -9.16
CA GLY A 252 -11.28 -6.56 -9.68
C GLY A 252 -11.72 -6.75 -11.12
N THR A 253 -11.57 -7.96 -11.62
CA THR A 253 -12.03 -8.35 -12.94
C THR A 253 -13.16 -9.37 -12.79
N GLY A 254 -14.13 -9.33 -13.67
CA GLY A 254 -15.07 -10.42 -13.87
C GLY A 254 -15.31 -10.65 -15.35
N PHE A 255 -15.98 -11.75 -15.68
CA PHE A 255 -16.32 -12.05 -17.06
C PHE A 255 -17.68 -12.71 -17.18
N VAL A 256 -18.33 -12.45 -18.31
CA VAL A 256 -19.64 -13.00 -18.63
C VAL A 256 -19.51 -14.49 -18.92
N VAL A 257 -20.40 -15.29 -18.35
CA VAL A 257 -20.50 -16.73 -18.57
C VAL A 257 -21.90 -17.11 -19.09
N GLY A 258 -21.93 -18.03 -20.06
CA GLY A 258 -23.18 -18.47 -20.68
C GLY A 258 -23.89 -17.38 -21.48
N VAL A 259 -25.21 -17.50 -21.65
CA VAL A 259 -26.02 -16.61 -22.53
C VAL A 259 -26.99 -15.70 -21.76
N LYS A 260 -27.01 -15.81 -20.43
CA LYS A 260 -28.00 -15.16 -19.57
C LYS A 260 -27.42 -13.96 -18.80
N GLY A 261 -26.25 -13.45 -19.19
CA GLY A 261 -25.61 -12.32 -18.52
C GLY A 261 -25.27 -12.61 -17.06
N TYR A 262 -24.78 -13.82 -16.78
CA TYR A 262 -24.14 -14.12 -15.49
C TYR A 262 -22.68 -13.69 -15.57
N VAL A 263 -22.14 -13.17 -14.47
CA VAL A 263 -20.75 -12.73 -14.37
C VAL A 263 -20.06 -13.54 -13.29
N LEU A 264 -18.92 -14.14 -13.63
CA LEU A 264 -18.07 -14.86 -12.70
C LEU A 264 -16.90 -13.97 -12.26
N THR A 265 -16.58 -14.00 -10.97
CA THR A 265 -15.41 -13.33 -10.36
C THR A 265 -14.99 -14.07 -9.08
N ASN A 266 -13.97 -13.58 -8.37
CA ASN A 266 -13.64 -14.11 -7.05
C ASN A 266 -14.55 -13.54 -5.95
N ALA A 267 -14.87 -14.37 -4.95
CA ALA A 267 -15.65 -13.93 -3.79
C ALA A 267 -14.99 -12.75 -3.07
N HIS A 268 -13.67 -12.79 -2.87
CA HIS A 268 -12.97 -11.70 -2.18
C HIS A 268 -13.06 -10.35 -2.90
N VAL A 269 -13.38 -10.29 -4.20
CA VAL A 269 -13.54 -9.03 -4.94
C VAL A 269 -14.81 -8.30 -4.50
N VAL A 270 -15.86 -9.04 -4.16
CA VAL A 270 -17.21 -8.49 -3.91
C VAL A 270 -17.69 -8.67 -2.47
N ARG A 271 -17.07 -9.55 -1.69
CA ARG A 271 -17.50 -9.86 -0.33
C ARG A 271 -17.43 -8.63 0.57
N GLY A 272 -18.52 -8.37 1.29
CA GLY A 272 -18.62 -7.29 2.26
C GLY A 272 -19.01 -5.94 1.66
N PHE A 273 -19.36 -5.89 0.37
CA PHE A 273 -19.78 -4.68 -0.32
C PHE A 273 -21.27 -4.74 -0.69
N LYS A 274 -21.96 -3.62 -0.53
CA LYS A 274 -23.40 -3.47 -0.82
C LYS A 274 -23.69 -3.15 -2.28
N PHE A 275 -22.83 -2.38 -2.92
CA PHE A 275 -23.02 -1.90 -4.29
C PHE A 275 -21.98 -2.52 -5.19
N LEU A 276 -22.41 -3.21 -6.24
CA LEU A 276 -21.54 -3.84 -7.21
C LEU A 276 -21.85 -3.30 -8.61
N LYS A 277 -20.80 -2.92 -9.32
CA LYS A 277 -20.88 -2.35 -10.65
C LYS A 277 -19.87 -3.02 -11.56
N GLY A 278 -20.31 -3.37 -12.76
CA GLY A 278 -19.47 -3.89 -13.83
C GLY A 278 -19.31 -2.83 -14.91
N GLU A 279 -18.11 -2.68 -15.46
CA GLU A 279 -17.90 -1.86 -16.64
C GLU A 279 -17.23 -2.65 -17.75
N MET A 280 -17.86 -2.64 -18.92
CA MET A 280 -17.47 -3.42 -20.08
C MET A 280 -17.69 -2.58 -21.34
N SER A 281 -16.64 -2.40 -22.14
CA SER A 281 -16.68 -1.62 -23.38
C SER A 281 -17.25 -0.21 -23.20
N GLY A 282 -16.85 0.48 -22.11
CA GLY A 282 -17.30 1.83 -21.76
C GLY A 282 -18.77 1.93 -21.29
N LYS A 283 -19.46 0.80 -21.13
CA LYS A 283 -20.82 0.73 -20.58
C LYS A 283 -20.79 0.19 -19.17
N GLU A 284 -21.65 0.76 -18.33
CA GLU A 284 -21.80 0.39 -16.93
C GLU A 284 -23.03 -0.49 -16.74
N TYR A 285 -22.90 -1.50 -15.88
CA TYR A 285 -23.92 -2.49 -15.56
C TYR A 285 -24.04 -2.63 -14.05
N ALA A 286 -25.26 -2.62 -13.53
CA ALA A 286 -25.49 -2.98 -12.14
C ALA A 286 -25.33 -4.49 -11.97
N LEU A 287 -24.58 -4.91 -10.95
CA LEU A 287 -24.35 -6.32 -10.65
C LEU A 287 -25.06 -6.70 -9.36
N THR A 288 -25.79 -7.81 -9.40
CA THR A 288 -26.49 -8.37 -8.23
C THR A 288 -25.89 -9.72 -7.86
N PRO A 289 -25.50 -9.96 -6.60
CA PRO A 289 -25.03 -11.27 -6.17
C PRO A 289 -26.11 -12.35 -6.37
N VAL A 290 -25.75 -13.44 -7.02
CA VAL A 290 -26.59 -14.64 -7.15
C VAL A 290 -26.11 -15.71 -6.18
N LYS A 291 -24.79 -15.92 -6.11
CA LYS A 291 -24.15 -16.88 -5.22
C LYS A 291 -22.74 -16.42 -4.88
N ILE A 292 -22.37 -16.50 -3.61
CA ILE A 292 -21.00 -16.21 -3.14
C ILE A 292 -20.55 -17.41 -2.31
N ASP A 293 -19.40 -17.97 -2.66
CA ASP A 293 -18.73 -19.05 -1.94
C ASP A 293 -17.34 -18.58 -1.50
N ASP A 294 -17.23 -18.28 -0.22
CA ASP A 294 -16.01 -17.76 0.40
C ASP A 294 -14.89 -18.80 0.48
N GLU A 295 -15.26 -20.09 0.62
CA GLU A 295 -14.32 -21.19 0.75
C GLU A 295 -13.66 -21.50 -0.60
N ALA A 296 -14.47 -21.53 -1.66
CA ALA A 296 -13.99 -21.70 -3.04
C ALA A 296 -13.42 -20.39 -3.64
N ASP A 297 -13.63 -19.25 -2.98
CA ASP A 297 -13.30 -17.91 -3.48
C ASP A 297 -13.97 -17.56 -4.81
N LEU A 298 -15.22 -17.98 -5.01
CA LEU A 298 -16.00 -17.73 -6.23
C LEU A 298 -17.26 -16.91 -5.94
N ALA A 299 -17.57 -15.95 -6.80
CA ALA A 299 -18.83 -15.23 -6.78
C ALA A 299 -19.47 -15.23 -8.17
N LEU A 300 -20.74 -15.60 -8.20
CA LEU A 300 -21.62 -15.51 -9.34
C LEU A 300 -22.54 -14.30 -9.16
N LEU A 301 -22.49 -13.40 -10.12
CA LEU A 301 -23.30 -12.19 -10.16
C LEU A 301 -24.22 -12.22 -11.37
N LYS A 302 -25.28 -11.43 -11.33
CA LYS A 302 -26.18 -11.19 -12.47
C LYS A 302 -26.07 -9.73 -12.87
N MET A 303 -25.77 -9.50 -14.16
CA MET A 303 -25.83 -8.17 -14.75
C MET A 303 -27.26 -7.81 -15.15
N ASP A 304 -27.59 -6.52 -15.06
CA ASP A 304 -28.83 -5.89 -15.52
C ASP A 304 -28.89 -5.69 -17.06
N ALA A 305 -28.35 -6.65 -17.82
CA ALA A 305 -28.44 -6.70 -19.27
C ALA A 305 -28.88 -8.09 -19.74
N ALA A 306 -29.79 -8.10 -20.72
CA ALA A 306 -30.25 -9.31 -21.37
C ALA A 306 -29.29 -9.70 -22.51
N GLY A 307 -28.93 -10.99 -22.62
CA GLY A 307 -28.39 -11.57 -23.84
C GLY A 307 -26.90 -11.33 -24.16
N ALA A 308 -26.05 -10.97 -23.19
CA ALA A 308 -24.61 -10.95 -23.42
C ALA A 308 -24.07 -12.39 -23.62
N ASP A 309 -23.45 -12.66 -24.77
CA ASP A 309 -22.75 -13.93 -25.04
C ASP A 309 -21.45 -13.99 -24.22
N GLY A 310 -21.38 -14.92 -23.30
CA GLY A 310 -20.26 -15.11 -22.40
C GLY A 310 -19.07 -15.81 -23.03
N LEU A 311 -18.01 -15.92 -22.25
CA LEU A 311 -16.90 -16.79 -22.56
C LEU A 311 -17.32 -18.26 -22.38
N ARG A 312 -16.72 -19.13 -23.19
CA ARG A 312 -16.97 -20.58 -23.15
C ARG A 312 -15.92 -21.24 -22.26
N LEU A 313 -16.33 -22.23 -21.48
CA LEU A 313 -15.40 -23.08 -20.74
C LEU A 313 -14.78 -24.13 -21.68
N ARG A 314 -13.52 -24.49 -21.47
CA ARG A 314 -12.88 -25.54 -22.26
C ARG A 314 -13.56 -26.89 -22.04
N ALA A 315 -14.03 -27.51 -23.12
CA ALA A 315 -14.53 -28.88 -23.13
C ALA A 315 -13.39 -29.90 -23.32
N GLY A 316 -13.61 -31.12 -22.84
CA GLY A 316 -12.69 -32.24 -23.06
C GLY A 316 -11.50 -32.25 -22.08
N PRO A 317 -10.32 -32.71 -22.50
CA PRO A 317 -9.17 -32.87 -21.62
C PRO A 317 -8.77 -31.55 -20.94
N GLY A 318 -8.42 -31.63 -19.66
CA GLY A 318 -7.91 -30.51 -18.90
C GLY A 318 -6.64 -29.89 -19.51
N PRO A 319 -6.23 -28.71 -19.03
CA PRO A 319 -4.98 -28.09 -19.46
C PRO A 319 -3.78 -28.97 -19.08
N ARG A 320 -2.66 -28.82 -19.81
CA ARG A 320 -1.41 -29.56 -19.54
C ARG A 320 -0.28 -28.59 -19.18
N PRO A 321 0.70 -28.99 -18.36
CA PRO A 321 1.91 -28.20 -18.16
C PRO A 321 2.61 -27.87 -19.49
N GLY A 322 3.11 -26.65 -19.61
CA GLY A 322 3.70 -26.10 -20.84
C GLY A 322 2.67 -25.55 -21.84
N GLU A 323 1.37 -25.79 -21.63
CA GLU A 323 0.35 -25.28 -22.53
C GLU A 323 0.24 -23.74 -22.44
N PRO A 324 0.22 -23.01 -23.58
CA PRO A 324 0.16 -21.55 -23.56
C PRO A 324 -1.19 -21.04 -23.03
N VAL A 325 -1.12 -19.94 -22.28
CA VAL A 325 -2.28 -19.30 -21.67
C VAL A 325 -2.29 -17.80 -21.88
N VAL A 326 -3.50 -17.24 -21.85
CA VAL A 326 -3.74 -15.79 -21.88
C VAL A 326 -4.55 -15.41 -20.64
N ALA A 327 -4.08 -14.43 -19.88
CA ALA A 327 -4.84 -13.83 -18.79
C ALA A 327 -5.29 -12.42 -19.22
N ILE A 328 -6.55 -12.10 -18.90
CA ILE A 328 -7.14 -10.78 -19.18
C ILE A 328 -7.67 -10.19 -17.88
N GLY A 329 -7.38 -8.92 -17.63
CA GLY A 329 -7.93 -8.20 -16.49
C GLY A 329 -7.56 -6.73 -16.43
N PHE A 330 -8.02 -6.06 -15.38
CA PHE A 330 -7.92 -4.62 -15.19
C PHE A 330 -6.95 -4.30 -14.03
N PRO A 331 -5.62 -4.39 -14.25
CA PRO A 331 -4.66 -4.07 -13.22
C PRO A 331 -4.72 -2.58 -12.87
N LEU A 332 -4.79 -2.28 -11.56
CA LEU A 332 -4.60 -0.92 -11.05
C LEU A 332 -5.45 0.15 -11.77
N ARG A 333 -6.73 -0.14 -11.98
CA ARG A 333 -7.67 0.76 -12.66
C ARG A 333 -7.70 2.14 -12.00
N GLY A 334 -7.61 3.20 -12.81
CA GLY A 334 -7.52 4.59 -12.35
C GLY A 334 -6.10 5.06 -12.00
N LEU A 335 -5.12 4.16 -12.02
CA LEU A 335 -3.70 4.49 -11.81
C LEU A 335 -2.83 4.21 -13.06
N LEU A 336 -3.14 3.16 -13.83
CA LEU A 336 -2.36 2.78 -15.02
C LEU A 336 -3.13 2.85 -16.33
N SER A 337 -4.35 2.32 -16.39
CA SER A 337 -5.25 2.41 -17.54
C SER A 337 -6.70 2.16 -17.11
N LEU A 338 -7.66 2.64 -17.91
CA LEU A 338 -9.07 2.27 -17.81
C LEU A 338 -9.39 1.00 -18.62
N ASP A 339 -8.48 0.62 -19.53
CA ASP A 339 -8.62 -0.49 -20.46
C ASP A 339 -8.13 -1.83 -19.89
N PRO A 340 -8.68 -2.96 -20.36
CA PRO A 340 -8.20 -4.28 -19.98
C PRO A 340 -6.79 -4.54 -20.53
N THR A 341 -5.96 -5.19 -19.73
CA THR A 341 -4.63 -5.67 -20.13
C THR A 341 -4.65 -7.15 -20.46
N VAL A 342 -3.74 -7.55 -21.34
CA VAL A 342 -3.56 -8.93 -21.79
C VAL A 342 -2.15 -9.35 -21.42
N THR A 343 -2.03 -10.48 -20.74
CA THR A 343 -0.71 -11.10 -20.48
C THR A 343 -0.72 -12.54 -20.95
N THR A 344 0.45 -13.00 -21.39
CA THR A 344 0.64 -14.34 -21.93
C THR A 344 1.67 -15.11 -21.12
N GLY A 345 1.54 -16.43 -21.10
CA GLY A 345 2.45 -17.33 -20.39
C GLY A 345 2.12 -18.78 -20.71
N ALA A 346 2.44 -19.68 -19.79
CA ALA A 346 2.10 -21.10 -19.89
C ALA A 346 1.63 -21.65 -18.54
N ILE A 347 0.95 -22.79 -18.57
CA ILE A 347 0.65 -23.58 -17.37
C ILE A 347 1.96 -24.15 -16.82
N SER A 348 2.27 -23.86 -15.57
CA SER A 348 3.43 -24.39 -14.87
C SER A 348 3.11 -25.72 -14.19
N ALA A 349 1.94 -25.81 -13.54
CA ALA A 349 1.51 -27.00 -12.81
C ALA A 349 -0.02 -27.10 -12.73
N LEU A 350 -0.53 -28.32 -12.53
CA LEU A 350 -1.96 -28.62 -12.43
C LEU A 350 -2.47 -28.67 -10.97
N SER A 351 -1.67 -28.14 -10.05
CA SER A 351 -2.00 -28.07 -8.62
C SER A 351 -1.42 -26.81 -8.00
N GLY A 352 -2.07 -26.30 -6.97
CA GLY A 352 -1.57 -25.23 -6.11
C GLY A 352 -0.48 -25.67 -5.15
N ILE A 353 -0.25 -24.85 -4.12
CA ILE A 353 0.68 -25.17 -3.02
C ILE A 353 0.23 -26.44 -2.30
N LYS A 354 1.19 -27.26 -1.83
CA LYS A 354 0.90 -28.52 -1.11
C LYS A 354 -0.02 -29.46 -1.90
N ASN A 355 0.10 -29.46 -3.23
CA ASN A 355 -0.71 -30.26 -4.15
C ASN A 355 -2.22 -29.98 -4.07
N ASP A 356 -2.63 -28.75 -3.73
CA ASP A 356 -4.03 -28.35 -3.73
C ASP A 356 -4.60 -28.37 -5.16
N LYS A 357 -5.38 -29.40 -5.49
CA LYS A 357 -5.96 -29.62 -6.82
C LYS A 357 -7.02 -28.57 -7.22
N ARG A 358 -7.43 -27.70 -6.30
CA ARG A 358 -8.38 -26.62 -6.62
C ARG A 358 -7.75 -25.54 -7.51
N PHE A 359 -6.42 -25.50 -7.60
CA PHE A 359 -5.69 -24.46 -8.30
C PHE A 359 -4.78 -24.99 -9.42
N LEU A 360 -4.63 -24.20 -10.47
CA LEU A 360 -3.59 -24.29 -11.48
C LEU A 360 -2.49 -23.28 -11.18
N GLN A 361 -1.25 -23.58 -11.56
CA GLN A 361 -0.15 -22.62 -11.59
C GLN A 361 0.15 -22.19 -13.01
N PHE A 362 0.45 -20.91 -13.23
CA PHE A 362 0.80 -20.37 -14.54
C PHE A 362 1.81 -19.21 -14.45
N THR A 363 2.49 -18.92 -15.57
CA THR A 363 3.58 -17.92 -15.62
C THR A 363 3.18 -16.54 -16.13
N ALA A 364 1.99 -16.41 -16.74
CA ALA A 364 1.53 -15.13 -17.28
C ALA A 364 1.48 -14.07 -16.16
N PRO A 365 2.13 -12.90 -16.31
CA PRO A 365 2.16 -11.90 -15.24
C PRO A 365 0.76 -11.41 -14.86
N VAL A 366 0.46 -11.37 -13.56
CA VAL A 366 -0.77 -10.77 -13.03
C VAL A 366 -0.45 -9.83 -11.88
N GLN A 367 -1.27 -8.78 -11.74
CA GLN A 367 -1.17 -7.72 -10.73
C GLN A 367 -2.51 -7.57 -9.97
N PRO A 368 -2.53 -6.85 -8.82
CA PRO A 368 -3.76 -6.39 -8.19
C PRO A 368 -4.74 -5.78 -9.19
N GLY A 369 -5.99 -6.25 -9.17
CA GLY A 369 -7.03 -5.91 -10.15
C GLY A 369 -7.35 -7.02 -11.17
N ASN A 370 -6.42 -7.97 -11.41
CA ASN A 370 -6.67 -9.13 -12.27
C ASN A 370 -7.46 -10.26 -11.58
N SER A 371 -7.64 -10.20 -10.26
CA SER A 371 -8.45 -11.20 -9.54
C SER A 371 -9.86 -11.27 -10.09
N GLY A 372 -10.33 -12.50 -10.30
CA GLY A 372 -11.62 -12.79 -10.89
C GLY A 372 -11.63 -12.77 -12.42
N GLY A 373 -10.52 -12.41 -13.07
CA GLY A 373 -10.38 -12.42 -14.52
C GLY A 373 -10.25 -13.84 -15.10
N PRO A 374 -10.57 -14.03 -16.39
CA PRO A 374 -10.45 -15.32 -17.03
C PRO A 374 -8.98 -15.67 -17.33
N LEU A 375 -8.63 -16.94 -17.08
CA LEU A 375 -7.46 -17.59 -17.67
C LEU A 375 -7.93 -18.40 -18.87
N LEU A 376 -7.38 -18.11 -20.05
CA LEU A 376 -7.82 -18.64 -21.34
C LEU A 376 -6.76 -19.54 -21.96
N ASP A 377 -7.19 -20.58 -22.67
CA ASP A 377 -6.35 -21.36 -23.57
C ASP A 377 -6.16 -20.69 -24.94
N GLN A 378 -5.39 -21.31 -25.84
CA GLN A 378 -5.10 -20.78 -27.17
C GLN A 378 -6.33 -20.70 -28.10
N SER A 379 -7.44 -21.36 -27.74
CA SER A 379 -8.71 -21.23 -28.46
C SER A 379 -9.58 -20.10 -27.92
N GLY A 380 -9.15 -19.43 -26.85
CA GLY A 380 -9.94 -18.42 -26.13
C GLY A 380 -11.00 -19.01 -25.22
N ASN A 381 -10.88 -20.29 -24.83
CA ASN A 381 -11.77 -20.91 -23.87
C ASN A 381 -11.23 -20.74 -22.46
N VAL A 382 -12.12 -20.52 -21.49
CA VAL A 382 -11.78 -20.41 -20.08
C VAL A 382 -11.32 -21.77 -19.56
N ILE A 383 -10.14 -21.77 -18.95
CA ILE A 383 -9.53 -22.92 -18.24
C ILE A 383 -9.39 -22.67 -16.74
N GLY A 384 -9.59 -21.42 -16.30
CA GLY A 384 -9.63 -21.08 -14.88
C GLY A 384 -10.01 -19.63 -14.61
N VAL A 385 -10.17 -19.31 -13.32
CA VAL A 385 -10.39 -17.94 -12.82
C VAL A 385 -9.15 -17.51 -12.06
N VAL A 386 -8.48 -16.45 -12.52
CA VAL A 386 -7.26 -15.92 -11.90
C VAL A 386 -7.55 -15.52 -10.46
N THR A 387 -6.76 -16.04 -9.51
CA THR A 387 -6.82 -15.66 -8.11
C THR A 387 -5.48 -15.07 -7.67
N LEU A 388 -5.53 -13.99 -6.89
CA LEU A 388 -4.35 -13.44 -6.22
C LEU A 388 -4.11 -14.07 -4.85
N LYS A 389 -4.84 -15.14 -4.46
CA LYS A 389 -4.61 -15.87 -3.19
C LYS A 389 -3.31 -16.68 -3.23
N LEU A 390 -2.20 -16.03 -3.54
CA LEU A 390 -0.93 -16.35 -2.93
C LEU A 390 -0.64 -15.25 -1.92
N ASN A 391 -0.80 -15.55 -0.64
CA ASN A 391 -0.18 -14.72 0.37
C ASN A 391 1.32 -14.99 0.19
N ALA A 392 2.01 -14.20 -0.63
CA ALA A 392 3.44 -14.35 -0.91
C ALA A 392 4.24 -14.42 0.41
N LEU A 393 3.71 -13.77 1.45
CA LEU A 393 4.09 -13.89 2.86
C LEU A 393 3.98 -15.33 3.42
N ALA A 394 2.86 -16.03 3.22
CA ALA A 394 2.68 -17.40 3.74
C ALA A 394 3.53 -18.45 3.00
N VAL A 395 3.92 -18.18 1.75
CA VAL A 395 4.89 -19.02 1.03
C VAL A 395 6.30 -18.73 1.53
N ALA A 396 6.67 -17.45 1.64
CA ALA A 396 7.96 -17.04 2.18
C ALA A 396 8.19 -17.53 3.64
N ASP A 397 7.15 -17.57 4.48
CA ASP A 397 7.21 -18.09 5.85
C ASP A 397 7.53 -19.60 5.89
N VAL A 398 7.23 -20.34 4.82
CA VAL A 398 7.42 -21.80 4.74
C VAL A 398 8.68 -22.17 3.95
N THR A 399 9.01 -21.42 2.90
CA THR A 399 10.09 -21.77 1.96
C THR A 399 11.32 -20.86 2.05
N GLY A 400 11.23 -19.72 2.75
CA GLY A 400 12.29 -18.71 2.78
C GLY A 400 12.45 -17.88 1.50
N ASP A 401 11.75 -18.25 0.42
CA ASP A 401 11.81 -17.63 -0.89
C ASP A 401 10.42 -17.33 -1.44
N ILE A 402 10.26 -16.18 -2.11
CA ILE A 402 9.02 -15.84 -2.84
C ILE A 402 9.14 -16.40 -4.27
N PRO A 403 8.26 -17.32 -4.68
CA PRO A 403 8.26 -17.84 -6.05
C PRO A 403 8.09 -16.70 -7.06
N GLN A 404 9.06 -16.60 -7.97
CA GLN A 404 8.99 -15.64 -9.08
C GLN A 404 8.14 -16.24 -10.21
N ASN A 405 7.23 -15.44 -10.78
CA ASN A 405 6.38 -15.84 -11.92
C ASN A 405 5.51 -17.08 -11.70
N VAL A 406 5.04 -17.32 -10.48
CA VAL A 406 4.05 -18.36 -10.18
C VAL A 406 2.75 -17.69 -9.75
N ASN A 407 1.74 -17.77 -10.61
CA ASN A 407 0.40 -17.24 -10.39
C ASN A 407 -0.61 -18.38 -10.33
N PHE A 408 -1.77 -18.13 -9.72
CA PHE A 408 -2.74 -19.18 -9.44
C PHE A 408 -4.09 -18.88 -10.07
N ALA A 409 -4.77 -19.92 -10.54
CA ALA A 409 -6.15 -19.82 -11.02
C ALA A 409 -6.97 -20.99 -10.48
N LEU A 410 -8.23 -20.75 -10.12
CA LEU A 410 -9.17 -21.81 -9.77
C LEU A 410 -9.47 -22.68 -10.99
N THR A 411 -9.52 -24.00 -10.80
CA THR A 411 -9.72 -24.97 -11.88
C THR A 411 -11.18 -25.02 -12.35
N LEU A 412 -11.40 -25.54 -13.57
CA LEU A 412 -12.74 -25.85 -14.05
C LEU A 412 -13.49 -26.87 -13.18
N GLU A 413 -12.78 -27.71 -12.43
CA GLU A 413 -13.38 -28.64 -11.46
C GLU A 413 -14.07 -27.92 -10.30
N GLN A 414 -13.59 -26.72 -9.95
CA GLN A 414 -14.25 -25.85 -8.97
C GLN A 414 -15.35 -25.01 -9.63
N ILE A 415 -15.09 -24.51 -10.84
CA ILE A 415 -15.96 -23.54 -11.51
C ILE A 415 -17.25 -24.20 -12.03
N ARG A 416 -17.18 -25.39 -12.64
CA ARG A 416 -18.36 -26.02 -13.26
C ARG A 416 -19.47 -26.32 -12.25
N PRO A 417 -19.22 -27.04 -11.14
CA PRO A 417 -20.26 -27.31 -10.16
C PRO A 417 -20.81 -26.03 -9.51
N PHE A 418 -19.95 -25.03 -9.33
CA PHE A 418 -20.36 -23.72 -8.81
C PHE A 418 -21.35 -23.00 -9.74
N LEU A 419 -21.10 -23.00 -11.05
CA LEU A 419 -21.99 -22.41 -12.05
C LEU A 419 -23.30 -23.19 -12.17
N GLU A 420 -23.24 -24.52 -12.21
CA GLU A 420 -24.41 -25.40 -12.29
C GLU A 420 -25.35 -25.20 -11.09
N SER A 421 -24.80 -25.23 -9.87
CA SER A 421 -25.57 -24.99 -8.64
C SER A 421 -26.06 -23.54 -8.50
N GLY A 422 -25.46 -22.59 -9.21
CA GLY A 422 -25.92 -21.21 -9.31
C GLY A 422 -26.96 -20.97 -10.41
N GLY A 423 -27.36 -22.00 -11.17
CA GLY A 423 -28.31 -21.89 -12.29
C GLY A 423 -27.74 -21.20 -13.54
N ALA A 424 -26.43 -20.92 -13.54
CA ALA A 424 -25.72 -20.34 -14.68
C ALA A 424 -25.22 -21.47 -15.59
N GLY A 425 -26.03 -21.85 -16.58
CA GLY A 425 -25.59 -22.80 -17.60
C GLY A 425 -24.35 -22.27 -18.33
N ALA A 426 -23.23 -22.99 -18.23
CA ALA A 426 -21.97 -22.60 -18.85
C ALA A 426 -21.83 -23.23 -20.25
N LEU A 427 -21.69 -22.41 -21.28
CA LEU A 427 -21.34 -22.92 -22.61
C LEU A 427 -19.92 -23.46 -22.58
N SER A 428 -19.69 -24.57 -23.27
CA SER A 428 -18.36 -25.16 -23.40
C SER A 428 -17.97 -25.34 -24.88
N ALA A 429 -16.68 -25.29 -25.18
CA ALA A 429 -16.14 -25.50 -26.52
C ALA A 429 -14.78 -26.23 -26.48
N PRO A 430 -14.46 -27.07 -27.48
CA PRO A 430 -13.18 -27.77 -27.53
C PRO A 430 -12.01 -26.79 -27.74
N SER A 431 -10.84 -27.17 -27.24
CA SER A 431 -9.57 -26.48 -27.52
C SER A 431 -9.02 -26.98 -28.87
N ALA A 432 -9.41 -26.35 -29.96
CA ALA A 432 -9.10 -26.80 -31.34
C ALA A 432 -8.43 -25.73 -32.22
N ALA A 433 -8.55 -24.46 -31.85
CA ALA A 433 -7.97 -23.33 -32.56
C ALA A 433 -6.71 -22.81 -31.86
N THR A 434 -5.73 -22.35 -32.63
CA THR A 434 -4.52 -21.69 -32.13
C THR A 434 -4.58 -20.23 -32.54
N LEU A 435 -5.25 -19.41 -31.72
CA LEU A 435 -5.43 -17.99 -31.96
C LEU A 435 -4.25 -17.20 -31.40
N LYS A 436 -3.98 -16.03 -31.98
CA LYS A 436 -3.04 -15.06 -31.39
C LYS A 436 -3.66 -14.44 -30.15
N ALA A 437 -2.82 -14.00 -29.20
CA ALA A 437 -3.29 -13.33 -27.98
C ALA A 437 -4.15 -12.09 -28.28
N SER A 438 -3.84 -11.34 -29.35
CA SER A 438 -4.64 -10.20 -29.80
C SER A 438 -6.04 -10.61 -30.25
N GLU A 439 -6.17 -11.71 -30.99
CA GLU A 439 -7.47 -12.24 -31.46
C GLU A 439 -8.31 -12.76 -30.29
N ILE A 440 -7.66 -13.42 -29.32
CA ILE A 440 -8.31 -13.87 -28.08
C ILE A 440 -8.83 -12.65 -27.30
N PHE A 441 -8.03 -11.59 -27.22
CA PHE A 441 -8.41 -10.35 -26.55
C PHE A 441 -9.58 -9.65 -27.25
N GLU A 442 -9.53 -9.45 -28.56
CA GLU A 442 -10.60 -8.84 -29.34
C GLU A 442 -11.93 -9.58 -29.15
N ARG A 443 -11.91 -10.92 -29.16
CA ARG A 443 -13.09 -11.77 -28.90
C ARG A 443 -13.60 -11.66 -27.46
N SER A 444 -12.79 -11.14 -26.55
CA SER A 444 -13.08 -11.03 -25.11
C SER A 444 -13.50 -9.62 -24.68
N LEU A 445 -13.30 -8.58 -25.51
CA LEU A 445 -13.57 -7.17 -25.17
C LEU A 445 -15.00 -6.93 -24.64
N ASN A 446 -16.00 -7.57 -25.26
CA ASN A 446 -17.40 -7.45 -24.86
C ASN A 446 -17.85 -8.53 -23.86
N LYS A 447 -16.89 -9.19 -23.20
CA LYS A 447 -17.14 -10.33 -22.31
C LYS A 447 -16.40 -10.23 -20.98
N VAL A 448 -15.38 -9.38 -20.88
CA VAL A 448 -14.59 -9.17 -19.66
C VAL A 448 -14.82 -7.75 -19.16
N MET A 449 -15.05 -7.61 -17.86
CA MET A 449 -15.44 -6.35 -17.25
C MET A 449 -14.61 -6.04 -16.02
N CYS A 450 -14.42 -4.75 -15.76
CA CYS A 450 -13.92 -4.32 -14.46
C CYS A 450 -15.08 -4.35 -13.47
N ILE A 451 -14.88 -4.99 -12.33
CA ILE A 451 -15.82 -4.96 -11.21
C ILE A 451 -15.33 -3.94 -10.21
N THR A 452 -16.23 -3.05 -9.82
CA THR A 452 -16.07 -2.13 -8.71
C THR A 452 -17.10 -2.49 -7.65
N ALA A 453 -16.63 -2.79 -6.45
CA ALA A 453 -17.44 -3.08 -5.29
C ALA A 453 -17.30 -1.94 -4.28
N SER A 454 -18.40 -1.35 -3.81
CA SER A 454 -18.36 -0.26 -2.84
C SER A 454 -19.49 -0.32 -1.80
N ASN A 455 -19.33 0.47 -0.73
CA ASN A 455 -20.34 0.64 0.32
C ASN A 455 -21.03 2.02 0.31
N GLU A 456 -20.65 2.89 -0.62
CA GLU A 456 -21.23 4.23 -0.77
C GLU A 456 -22.50 4.23 -1.63
N GLU A 457 -23.56 4.89 -1.16
CA GLU A 457 -24.84 4.98 -1.87
C GLU A 457 -24.81 5.93 -3.07
N SER A 458 -23.83 6.84 -3.14
CA SER A 458 -23.55 7.71 -4.30
C SER A 458 -23.22 6.92 -5.57
N ASP A 459 -22.63 5.72 -5.43
CA ASP A 459 -22.28 4.81 -6.53
C ASP A 459 -23.50 4.04 -7.09
N ARG A 460 -24.70 4.20 -6.51
CA ARG A 460 -25.95 3.54 -6.91
C ARG A 460 -26.56 4.08 -8.21
N LYS A 461 -26.25 5.33 -8.58
CA LYS A 461 -26.79 5.98 -9.79
C LYS A 461 -25.65 6.63 -10.57
N SER A 462 -25.35 6.11 -11.76
CA SER A 462 -24.71 6.96 -12.76
C SER A 462 -25.68 8.10 -13.06
N LYS A 463 -25.15 9.33 -13.11
CA LYS A 463 -25.88 10.47 -13.66
C LYS A 463 -26.37 10.03 -15.04
N SER A 464 -27.67 9.83 -15.20
CA SER A 464 -28.28 9.90 -16.52
C SER A 464 -27.88 11.25 -17.09
N GLY A 465 -27.05 11.25 -18.14
CA GLY A 465 -26.82 12.45 -18.92
C GLY A 465 -28.18 13.04 -19.32
N PRO A 466 -28.31 14.37 -19.41
CA PRO A 466 -29.58 15.00 -19.76
C PRO A 466 -30.09 14.39 -21.08
N SER A 467 -31.35 13.97 -21.07
CA SER A 467 -31.98 13.43 -22.28
C SER A 467 -32.00 14.52 -23.36
N PRO A 468 -31.72 14.19 -24.64
CA PRO A 468 -31.82 15.15 -25.72
C PRO A 468 -33.30 15.37 -26.06
N LYS A 469 -34.02 16.13 -25.23
CA LYS A 469 -35.39 16.59 -25.52
C LYS A 469 -35.70 18.03 -25.16
N ASP A 470 -34.79 18.78 -24.54
CA ASP A 470 -35.00 20.20 -24.25
C ASP A 470 -33.96 21.08 -24.95
N VAL A 471 -33.99 21.10 -26.29
CA VAL A 471 -33.48 22.21 -27.08
C VAL A 471 -34.54 22.55 -28.12
N MET A 472 -35.52 23.35 -27.70
CA MET A 472 -36.27 24.20 -28.62
C MET A 472 -35.37 25.40 -28.95
N PRO A 473 -35.26 25.82 -30.22
CA PRO A 473 -34.59 27.06 -30.57
C PRO A 473 -35.54 28.22 -30.28
N GLU A 474 -35.20 29.07 -29.31
CA GLU A 474 -35.69 30.45 -29.34
C GLU A 474 -34.79 31.27 -30.27
N GLY A 475 -35.44 31.96 -31.20
CA GLY A 475 -34.79 32.68 -32.29
C GLY A 475 -34.08 33.96 -31.85
N GLY A 476 -33.19 34.38 -32.75
CA GLY A 476 -32.55 35.68 -32.82
C GLY A 476 -31.87 35.79 -34.17
#